data_AF-A0A183U6S7-F1
#
_entry.id   AF-A0A183U6S7-F1
#
_cell.length_a   1.000
_cell.length_b   1.000
_cell.length_c   1.000
_cell.angle_alpha   90.00
_cell.angle_beta   90.00
_cell.angle_gamma   90.00
#
_symmetry.space_group_name_H-M   'P 1'
#
loop_
_entity.id
_entity.type
_entity.pdbx_description
1 polymer ?
#
loop_
_entity_poly.entity_id
_entity_poly.type
_entity_poly.pdbx_seq_one_letter_code
_entity_poly.pdbx_strand_id
1 'polypeptide(L)'
;MQWQHLIVGDFVHLSLDEVIPADILLIRSSDPNGICFVETSNLDGETSLKQRRVPISIASLSGEVTEFEPTNFKATIVCEKPNKLVYQTNGRIVYENGHIEGINGENMLLRGCKIRNTTFIEGIVLYAGLP
;
A
#
# COMPACT_ATOMS: atom_id res chain seq x y z
N MET A 1 5.54 16.36 3.95
CA MET A 1 5.06 16.86 2.64
C MET A 1 3.54 16.99 2.74
N GLN A 2 2.92 18.01 2.15
CA GLN A 2 1.45 18.08 2.10
C GLN A 2 0.92 17.08 1.05
N TRP A 3 -0.25 16.47 1.30
CA TRP A 3 -0.82 15.42 0.42
C TRP A 3 -0.95 15.85 -1.05
N GLN A 4 -1.08 17.16 -1.30
CA GLN A 4 -1.22 17.77 -2.62
C GLN A 4 0.04 17.64 -3.50
N HIS A 5 1.19 17.28 -2.91
CA HIS A 5 2.46 17.16 -3.63
C HIS A 5 2.88 15.70 -3.87
N LEU A 6 2.07 14.73 -3.45
CA LEU A 6 2.37 13.32 -3.70
C LEU A 6 2.25 13.00 -5.19
N ILE A 7 3.27 12.35 -5.73
CA ILE A 7 3.30 11.86 -7.10
C ILE A 7 3.43 10.34 -7.15
N VAL A 8 3.09 9.75 -8.30
CA VAL A 8 3.25 8.31 -8.53
C VAL A 8 4.71 7.91 -8.35
N GLY A 9 4.95 6.85 -7.58
CA GLY A 9 6.28 6.36 -7.24
C GLY A 9 6.84 6.89 -5.92
N ASP A 10 6.19 7.87 -5.27
CA ASP A 10 6.61 8.31 -3.94
C ASP A 10 6.40 7.21 -2.91
N PHE A 11 7.37 7.07 -2.01
CA PHE A 11 7.20 6.28 -0.80
C PHE A 11 6.55 7.11 0.30
N VAL A 12 5.59 6.49 0.98
CA VAL A 12 4.90 7.08 2.13
C VAL A 12 5.09 6.18 3.34
N HIS A 13 5.35 6.80 4.48
CA HIS A 13 5.28 6.18 5.78
C HIS A 13 4.04 6.75 6.48
N LEU A 14 3.17 5.87 6.97
CA LEU A 14 1.93 6.27 7.62
C LEU A 14 1.80 5.56 8.97
N SER A 15 1.49 6.32 10.01
CA SER A 15 1.29 5.83 11.37
C SER A 15 -0.14 5.34 11.61
N LEU A 16 -0.34 4.63 12.73
CA LEU A 16 -1.67 4.26 13.23
C LEU A 16 -2.62 5.47 13.22
N ASP A 17 -3.87 5.21 12.81
CA ASP A 17 -4.95 6.19 12.72
C ASP A 17 -4.78 7.31 11.68
N GLU A 18 -3.68 7.32 10.91
CA GLU A 18 -3.54 8.23 9.78
C GLU A 18 -4.44 7.83 8.60
N VAL A 19 -4.86 8.86 7.86
CA VAL A 19 -5.67 8.71 6.65
C VAL A 19 -4.75 8.54 5.45
N ILE A 20 -5.01 7.53 4.65
CA ILE A 20 -4.24 7.20 3.46
C ILE A 20 -4.44 8.31 2.41
N PRO A 21 -3.37 8.97 1.93
CA PRO A 21 -3.49 10.19 1.13
C PRO A 21 -3.68 9.94 -0.37
N ALA A 22 -3.33 8.75 -0.86
CA ALA A 22 -3.36 8.34 -2.26
C ALA A 22 -3.57 6.81 -2.34
N ASP A 23 -3.86 6.26 -3.51
CA ASP A 23 -3.94 4.81 -3.64
C ASP A 23 -2.52 4.24 -3.70
N ILE A 24 -2.17 3.43 -2.71
CA ILE A 24 -0.81 2.94 -2.50
C ILE A 24 -0.77 1.42 -2.50
N LEU A 25 0.34 0.87 -2.99
CA LEU A 25 0.70 -0.52 -2.76
C LEU A 25 1.36 -0.64 -1.39
N LEU A 26 0.87 -1.58 -0.56
CA LEU A 26 1.46 -1.88 0.73
C LEU A 26 2.81 -2.59 0.53
N ILE A 27 3.90 -1.98 1.02
CA ILE A 27 5.27 -2.50 0.89
C ILE A 27 5.74 -3.11 2.22
N ARG A 28 5.37 -2.48 3.34
CA ARG A 28 5.78 -2.92 4.66
C ARG A 28 4.70 -2.61 5.71
N SER A 29 4.59 -3.48 6.70
CA SER A 29 3.76 -3.26 7.89
C SER A 29 4.60 -3.46 9.14
N SER A 30 4.21 -2.82 10.23
CA SER A 30 4.79 -3.09 11.54
C SER A 30 4.41 -4.49 12.08
N ASP A 31 3.32 -5.09 11.58
CA ASP A 31 2.97 -6.48 11.85
C ASP A 31 3.98 -7.43 11.16
N PRO A 32 4.61 -8.37 11.89
CA PRO A 32 5.65 -9.24 11.34
C PRO A 32 5.14 -10.21 10.27
N ASN A 33 3.83 -10.43 10.16
CA ASN A 33 3.23 -11.23 9.09
C ASN A 33 2.90 -10.39 7.85
N GLY A 34 3.26 -9.10 7.83
CA GLY A 34 2.99 -8.19 6.72
C GLY A 34 1.50 -7.85 6.58
N ILE A 35 0.75 -7.88 7.68
CA ILE A 35 -0.69 -7.62 7.68
C ILE A 35 -0.95 -6.17 8.09
N CYS A 36 -1.96 -5.53 7.48
CA CYS A 36 -2.52 -4.26 7.91
C CYS A 36 -4.05 -4.32 7.88
N PHE A 37 -4.71 -3.53 8.73
CA PHE A 37 -6.16 -3.35 8.68
C PHE A 37 -6.47 -1.91 8.29
N VAL A 38 -7.45 -1.75 7.42
CA VAL A 38 -7.96 -0.45 7.04
C VAL A 38 -9.44 -0.34 7.33
N GLU A 39 -9.84 0.79 7.89
CA GLU A 39 -11.24 1.15 8.05
C GLU A 39 -11.73 1.90 6.80
N THR A 40 -12.81 1.42 6.20
CA THR A 40 -13.39 1.97 4.95
C THR A 40 -14.59 2.87 5.19
N SER A 41 -14.88 3.26 6.44
CA SER A 41 -16.07 4.05 6.81
C SER A 41 -16.20 5.35 6.01
N ASN A 42 -15.08 5.94 5.57
CA ASN A 42 -15.05 7.12 4.72
C ASN A 42 -15.35 6.87 3.23
N LEU A 43 -15.31 5.61 2.75
CA LEU A 43 -15.54 5.22 1.36
C LEU A 43 -16.92 4.64 1.11
N ASP A 44 -17.42 3.79 2.02
CA ASP A 44 -18.67 3.05 1.84
C ASP A 44 -19.65 3.16 3.03
N GLY A 45 -19.29 3.88 4.10
CA GLY A 45 -20.10 4.00 5.31
C GLY A 45 -20.08 2.75 6.19
N GLU A 46 -19.29 1.72 5.85
CA GLU A 46 -19.11 0.53 6.66
C GLU A 46 -17.98 0.75 7.69
N THR A 47 -18.24 0.54 8.98
CA THR A 47 -17.20 0.55 10.04
C THR A 47 -16.39 -0.75 10.08
N SER A 48 -16.40 -1.52 8.99
CA SER A 48 -15.73 -2.82 8.93
C SER A 48 -14.25 -2.64 8.63
N LEU A 49 -13.41 -3.39 9.35
CA LEU A 49 -12.00 -3.48 9.04
C LEU A 49 -11.79 -4.44 7.86
N LYS A 50 -11.08 -3.99 6.83
CA LYS A 50 -10.63 -4.85 5.75
C LYS A 50 -9.15 -5.17 5.96
N GLN A 51 -8.81 -6.45 5.96
CA GLN A 51 -7.43 -6.91 6.05
C GLN A 51 -6.72 -6.74 4.71
N ARG A 52 -5.49 -6.26 4.75
CA ARG A 52 -4.58 -6.08 3.60
C ARG A 52 -3.25 -6.73 3.92
N ARG A 53 -2.51 -7.13 2.89
CA ARG A 53 -1.24 -7.86 3.04
C ARG A 53 -0.15 -7.33 2.12
N VAL A 54 1.06 -7.25 2.67
CA VAL A 54 2.29 -7.04 1.91
C VAL A 54 2.45 -8.19 0.89
N PRO A 55 2.88 -7.92 -0.36
CA PRO A 55 3.22 -8.95 -1.33
C PRO A 55 4.22 -9.97 -0.75
N ILE A 56 4.04 -11.25 -1.05
CA ILE A 56 4.73 -12.33 -0.34
C ILE A 56 6.24 -12.28 -0.52
N SER A 57 6.73 -11.87 -1.70
CA SER A 57 8.18 -11.77 -1.93
C SER A 57 8.88 -10.66 -1.14
N ILE A 58 8.12 -9.73 -0.55
CA ILE A 58 8.67 -8.66 0.30
C ILE A 58 8.10 -8.67 1.72
N ALA A 59 7.28 -9.67 2.08
CA ALA A 59 6.68 -9.77 3.41
C ALA A 59 7.72 -9.84 4.54
N SER A 60 8.91 -10.40 4.26
CA SER A 60 10.04 -10.47 5.20
C SER A 60 10.60 -9.11 5.64
N LEU A 61 10.26 -8.02 4.92
CA LEU A 61 10.63 -6.66 5.30
C LEU A 61 9.74 -6.12 6.43
N SER A 62 8.63 -6.80 6.74
CA SER A 62 7.68 -6.38 7.78
C SER A 62 8.21 -6.62 9.18
N GLY A 63 7.63 -5.92 10.15
CA GLY A 63 8.07 -5.91 11.54
C GLY A 63 8.55 -4.55 12.01
N GLU A 64 8.36 -4.31 13.30
CA GLU A 64 8.67 -3.04 13.98
C GLU A 64 10.15 -2.64 13.86
N VAL A 65 11.05 -3.62 13.95
CA VAL A 65 12.51 -3.40 14.06
C VAL A 65 13.28 -3.67 12.76
N THR A 66 12.59 -4.08 11.70
CA THR A 66 13.23 -4.41 10.42
C THR A 66 13.74 -3.13 9.76
N GLU A 67 14.98 -3.10 9.28
CA GLU A 67 15.47 -1.96 8.51
C GLU A 67 14.92 -2.02 7.08
N PHE A 68 14.29 -0.93 6.63
CA PHE A 68 13.84 -0.77 5.25
C PHE A 68 14.32 0.59 4.74
N GLU A 69 15.09 0.55 3.65
CA GLU A 69 15.51 1.74 2.93
C GLU A 69 14.80 1.73 1.57
N PRO A 70 13.94 2.72 1.26
CA PRO A 70 13.20 2.77 0.00
C PRO A 70 14.08 2.65 -1.25
N THR A 71 15.33 3.14 -1.19
CA THR A 71 16.31 3.06 -2.29
C THR A 71 16.74 1.64 -2.62
N ASN A 72 16.55 0.70 -1.68
CA ASN A 72 16.86 -0.72 -1.89
C ASN A 72 15.69 -1.47 -2.56
N PHE A 73 14.50 -0.88 -2.62
CA PHE A 73 13.37 -1.48 -3.33
C PHE A 73 13.54 -1.31 -4.84
N LYS A 74 14.13 -2.33 -5.48
CA LYS A 74 14.37 -2.35 -6.93
C LYS A 74 13.40 -3.28 -7.63
N ALA A 75 12.28 -2.70 -8.08
CA ALA A 75 11.28 -3.40 -8.87
C ALA A 75 10.54 -2.42 -9.79
N THR A 76 9.93 -2.95 -10.85
CA THR A 76 8.98 -2.22 -11.69
C THR A 76 7.57 -2.67 -11.35
N ILE A 77 6.70 -1.73 -11.01
CA ILE A 77 5.28 -2.01 -10.74
C ILE A 77 4.48 -1.63 -11.97
N VAL A 78 3.67 -2.56 -12.47
CA VAL A 78 2.78 -2.36 -13.62
C VAL A 78 1.35 -2.60 -13.16
N CYS A 79 0.52 -1.57 -13.26
CA CYS A 79 -0.89 -1.63 -12.93
C CYS A 79 -1.74 -1.23 -14.13
N GLU A 80 -2.99 -1.69 -14.13
CA GLU A 80 -3.99 -1.20 -15.07
C GLU A 80 -4.30 0.30 -14.86
N LYS A 81 -5.02 0.91 -15.81
CA LYS A 81 -5.51 2.28 -15.61
C LYS A 81 -6.54 2.28 -14.47
N PRO A 82 -6.65 3.37 -13.70
CA PRO A 82 -7.70 3.52 -12.69
C PRO A 82 -9.07 3.16 -13.27
N ASN A 83 -9.77 2.25 -12.61
CA ASN A 83 -11.09 1.79 -13.01
C ASN A 83 -12.10 2.06 -11.89
N LYS A 84 -13.41 2.00 -12.19
CA LYS A 84 -14.48 2.29 -11.20
C LYS A 84 -14.69 1.18 -10.17
N LEU A 85 -14.07 0.02 -10.36
CA LEU A 85 -14.14 -1.12 -9.46
C LEU A 85 -13.03 -0.93 -8.41
N VAL A 86 -13.33 -0.09 -7.41
CA VAL A 86 -12.38 0.39 -6.39
C VAL A 86 -11.63 -0.74 -5.66
N TYR A 87 -12.20 -1.95 -5.63
CA TYR A 87 -11.63 -3.14 -4.99
C TYR A 87 -10.97 -4.13 -5.96
N GLN A 88 -11.09 -3.92 -7.27
CA GLN A 88 -10.43 -4.72 -8.30
C GLN A 88 -9.37 -3.87 -8.98
N THR A 89 -8.19 -3.85 -8.37
CA THR A 89 -6.98 -3.52 -9.10
C THR A 89 -6.28 -4.81 -9.47
N ASN A 90 -5.82 -4.90 -10.71
CA ASN A 90 -4.91 -5.93 -11.18
C ASN A 90 -3.60 -5.29 -11.60
N GLY A 91 -2.50 -5.87 -11.12
CA GLY A 91 -1.16 -5.46 -11.50
C GLY A 91 -0.14 -6.54 -11.24
N ARG A 92 1.13 -6.18 -11.43
CA ARG A 92 2.26 -7.05 -11.13
C ARG A 92 3.48 -6.25 -10.71
N ILE A 93 4.31 -6.88 -9.88
CA ILE A 93 5.65 -6.43 -9.54
C ILE A 93 6.63 -7.27 -10.37
N VAL A 94 7.56 -6.61 -11.04
CA VAL A 94 8.65 -7.24 -11.80
C VAL A 94 9.96 -6.90 -11.08
N TYR A 95 10.56 -7.89 -10.44
CA TYR A 95 11.80 -7.74 -9.66
C TYR A 95 13.03 -7.82 -10.58
N GLU A 96 14.17 -7.27 -10.15
CA GLU A 96 15.43 -7.26 -10.94
C GLU A 96 15.93 -8.67 -11.31
N ASN A 97 15.63 -9.68 -10.48
CA ASN A 97 15.98 -11.07 -10.75
C ASN A 97 15.04 -11.76 -11.78
N GLY A 98 14.08 -11.03 -12.36
CA GLY A 98 13.11 -11.54 -13.32
C GLY A 98 11.89 -12.23 -12.69
N HIS A 99 11.81 -12.33 -11.35
CA HIS A 99 10.61 -12.80 -10.67
C HIS A 99 9.44 -11.85 -10.94
N ILE A 100 8.25 -12.41 -11.19
CA ILE A 100 7.02 -11.66 -11.41
C ILE A 100 5.99 -12.11 -10.38
N GLU A 101 5.45 -11.15 -9.64
CA GLU A 101 4.43 -11.38 -8.62
C GLU A 101 3.17 -10.59 -8.98
N GLY A 102 2.01 -11.25 -8.95
CA GLY A 102 0.73 -10.58 -9.16
C GLY A 102 0.31 -9.79 -7.92
N ILE A 103 -0.21 -8.58 -8.11
CA ILE A 103 -0.81 -7.76 -7.06
C ILE A 103 -2.27 -7.51 -7.37
N ASN A 104 -3.09 -7.48 -6.31
CA ASN A 104 -4.50 -7.21 -6.42
C ASN A 104 -5.01 -6.30 -5.28
N GLY A 105 -6.33 -6.17 -5.14
CA GLY A 105 -6.94 -5.36 -4.08
C GLY A 105 -6.49 -5.73 -2.66
N GLU A 106 -6.08 -6.97 -2.38
CA GLU A 106 -5.56 -7.36 -1.07
C GLU A 106 -4.22 -6.69 -0.72
N ASN A 107 -3.47 -6.26 -1.73
CA ASN A 107 -2.17 -5.59 -1.54
C ASN A 107 -2.28 -4.06 -1.55
N MET A 108 -3.47 -3.52 -1.85
CA MET A 108 -3.65 -2.07 -2.01
C MET A 108 -4.36 -1.43 -0.82
N LEU A 109 -3.90 -0.22 -0.50
CA LEU A 109 -4.55 0.67 0.45
C LEU A 109 -5.11 1.86 -0.33
N LEU A 110 -6.41 2.10 -0.17
CA LEU A 110 -7.14 3.12 -0.94
C LEU A 110 -7.13 4.47 -0.22
N ARG A 111 -7.09 5.55 -0.99
CA ARG A 111 -7.20 6.92 -0.48
C ARG A 111 -8.43 7.08 0.41
N GLY A 112 -8.28 7.78 1.53
CA GLY A 112 -9.38 8.09 2.45
C GLY A 112 -9.67 7.01 3.50
N CYS A 113 -9.16 5.78 3.31
CA CYS A 113 -9.14 4.76 4.36
C CYS A 113 -8.24 5.18 5.53
N LYS A 114 -8.54 4.66 6.72
CA LYS A 114 -7.73 4.89 7.93
C LYS A 114 -7.00 3.63 8.34
N ILE A 115 -5.73 3.76 8.71
CA ILE A 115 -4.90 2.64 9.20
C ILE A 115 -5.32 2.23 10.60
N ARG A 116 -5.43 0.92 10.83
CA ARG A 116 -5.83 0.31 12.10
C ARG A 116 -4.94 -0.88 12.43
N ASN A 117 -4.84 -1.18 13.73
CA ASN A 117 -4.21 -2.38 14.30
C ASN A 117 -2.72 -2.60 13.93
N THR A 118 -2.06 -1.59 13.37
CA THR A 118 -0.63 -1.58 13.04
C THR A 118 -0.08 -0.22 13.43
N THR A 119 1.13 -0.18 14.00
CA THR A 119 1.76 1.08 14.47
C THR A 119 2.19 1.94 13.28
N PHE A 120 2.64 1.30 12.20
CA PHE A 120 2.90 1.96 10.92
C PHE A 120 2.73 1.01 9.73
N ILE A 121 2.61 1.62 8.55
CA ILE A 121 2.85 0.98 7.26
C ILE A 121 3.76 1.85 6.40
N GLU A 122 4.40 1.22 5.42
CA GLU A 122 5.09 1.89 4.33
C GLU A 122 4.52 1.40 3.00
N GLY A 123 4.33 2.33 2.07
CA GLY A 123 3.76 2.03 0.77
C GLY A 123 4.30 2.92 -0.32
N ILE A 124 4.03 2.53 -1.56
CA ILE A 124 4.40 3.29 -2.75
C ILE A 124 3.14 3.76 -3.48
N VAL A 125 3.11 5.04 -3.87
CA VAL A 125 1.98 5.66 -4.55
C VAL A 125 1.81 5.08 -5.95
N LEU A 126 0.65 4.45 -6.21
CA LEU A 126 0.28 3.95 -7.53
C LEU A 126 -0.61 4.94 -8.28
N TYR A 127 -1.55 5.57 -7.58
CA TYR A 127 -2.44 6.58 -8.16
C TYR A 127 -2.53 7.81 -7.25
N ALA A 128 -2.10 8.97 -7.77
CA ALA A 128 -2.08 10.24 -7.04
C ALA A 128 -3.34 11.11 -7.24
N GLY A 129 -4.33 10.63 -8.00
CA GLY A 129 -5.47 11.43 -8.44
C GLY A 129 -5.14 12.36 -9.61
N LEU A 130 -6.10 13.22 -9.97
CA LEU A 130 -5.88 14.29 -10.95
C LEU A 130 -5.37 15.55 -10.21
N PRO A 131 -4.44 16.32 -10.81
CA PRO A 131 -4.02 17.62 -10.29
C PRO A 131 -5.16 18.65 -10.28
#